data_AF-A0A7Y4HWX4-F1
#
_entry.id   AF-A0A7Y4HWX4-F1
#
_cell.length_a   1.000
_cell.length_b   1.000
_cell.length_c   1.000
_cell.angle_alpha   90.00
_cell.angle_beta   90.00
_cell.angle_gamma   90.00
#
_symmetry.space_group_name_H-M   'P 1'
#
loop_
_entity.id
_entity.type
_entity.pdbx_description
1 polymer ?
#
loop_
_entity_poly.entity_id
_entity_poly.type
_entity_poly.pdbx_seq_one_letter_code
_entity_poly.pdbx_strand_id
1 'polypeptide(L)'
;ITRDLHSDQVVDMPALQAAGALGFSNDGVGVQDADTMYQAMLQAAKLNAPIVAHIEDASLMHGGVINAGPVAKKLNLPGII
;
A
#
# COMPACT_ATOMS: atom_id res chain seq x y z
N ILE A 1 0.75 -6.77 -2.80
CA ILE A 1 0.39 -6.46 -4.21
C ILE A 1 1.62 -6.64 -5.07
N THR A 2 2.74 -6.09 -4.62
CA THR A 2 4.04 -6.28 -5.26
C THR A 2 4.88 -7.30 -4.49
N ARG A 3 5.98 -7.77 -5.09
CA ARG A 3 6.95 -8.62 -4.39
C ARG A 3 7.64 -7.85 -3.29
N ASP A 4 7.83 -8.48 -2.14
CA ASP A 4 8.57 -7.96 -0.99
C ASP A 4 8.10 -6.59 -0.48
N LEU A 5 6.85 -6.19 -0.78
CA LEU A 5 6.20 -4.92 -0.46
C LEU A 5 6.79 -3.66 -1.11
N HIS A 6 8.06 -3.69 -1.54
CA HIS A 6 8.80 -2.51 -2.00
C HIS A 6 9.12 -2.50 -3.51
N SER A 7 8.79 -3.56 -4.25
CA SER A 7 9.02 -3.60 -5.70
C SER A 7 7.90 -2.91 -6.48
N ASP A 8 8.19 -2.63 -7.76
CA ASP A 8 7.24 -2.23 -8.82
C ASP A 8 6.67 -3.44 -9.57
N GLN A 9 7.11 -4.65 -9.22
CA GLN A 9 6.66 -5.88 -9.87
C GLN A 9 5.40 -6.42 -9.19
N VAL A 10 4.28 -6.36 -9.90
CA VAL A 10 3.03 -7.01 -9.49
C VAL A 10 3.24 -8.53 -9.38
N VAL A 11 2.74 -9.13 -8.31
CA VAL A 11 2.81 -10.58 -8.09
C VAL A 11 1.98 -11.36 -9.10
N ASP A 12 2.22 -12.67 -9.18
CA ASP A 12 1.35 -13.57 -9.95
C ASP A 12 0.01 -13.75 -9.22
N MET A 13 -0.90 -12.79 -9.42
CA MET A 13 -2.22 -12.79 -8.81
C MET A 13 -3.04 -14.05 -9.15
N PRO A 14 -3.07 -14.54 -10.42
CA PRO A 14 -3.75 -15.79 -10.74
C PRO A 14 -3.24 -17.00 -9.95
N ALA A 15 -1.92 -17.19 -9.87
CA ALA A 15 -1.35 -18.32 -9.12
C ALA A 15 -1.67 -18.22 -7.62
N LEU A 16 -1.60 -17.02 -7.05
CA LEU A 16 -1.94 -16.79 -5.64
C LEU A 16 -3.42 -17.01 -5.36
N GLN A 17 -4.32 -16.59 -6.26
CA GLN A 17 -5.76 -16.87 -6.13
C GLN A 17 -6.03 -18.37 -6.21
N ALA A 18 -5.37 -19.10 -7.13
CA ALA A 18 -5.46 -20.55 -7.22
C ALA A 18 -4.95 -21.25 -5.95
N ALA A 19 -3.99 -20.65 -5.24
CA ALA A 19 -3.51 -21.10 -3.94
C ALA A 19 -4.42 -20.71 -2.76
N GLY A 20 -5.51 -19.96 -2.99
CA GLY A 20 -6.52 -19.61 -1.99
C GLY A 20 -6.53 -18.15 -1.55
N ALA A 21 -5.79 -17.24 -2.20
CA ALA A 21 -5.87 -15.82 -1.88
C ALA A 21 -7.25 -15.25 -2.20
N LEU A 22 -7.88 -14.60 -1.22
CA LEU A 22 -9.20 -13.96 -1.34
C LEU A 22 -9.15 -12.58 -2.00
N GLY A 23 -7.97 -11.95 -2.00
CA GLY A 23 -7.74 -10.58 -2.45
C GLY A 23 -6.28 -10.21 -2.29
N PHE A 24 -5.91 -9.01 -2.72
CA PHE A 24 -4.52 -8.57 -2.77
C PHE A 24 -4.33 -7.28 -1.98
N SER A 25 -3.36 -7.30 -1.09
CA SER A 25 -2.98 -6.14 -0.28
C SER A 25 -1.48 -5.92 -0.29
N ASN A 26 -1.07 -4.66 -0.13
CA ASN A 26 0.32 -4.27 0.16
C ASN A 26 0.41 -3.69 1.57
N ASP A 27 -0.41 -4.17 2.50
CA ASP A 27 -0.48 -3.60 3.85
C ASP A 27 0.90 -3.56 4.54
N GLY A 28 1.11 -2.50 5.32
CA GLY A 28 2.39 -2.11 5.90
C GLY A 28 3.23 -1.17 5.01
N VAL A 29 3.04 -1.15 3.68
CA VAL A 29 3.74 -0.25 2.76
C VAL A 29 2.86 0.13 1.57
N GLY A 30 2.50 1.41 1.44
CA GLY A 30 1.73 1.87 0.27
C GLY A 30 2.44 1.57 -1.06
N VAL A 31 1.68 1.20 -2.11
CA VAL A 31 2.23 1.12 -3.47
C VAL A 31 2.44 2.55 -3.97
N GLN A 32 3.70 2.93 -4.19
CA GLN A 32 4.07 4.33 -4.45
C GLN A 32 3.94 4.73 -5.93
N ASP A 33 4.14 3.77 -6.84
CA ASP A 33 4.04 4.03 -8.27
C ASP A 33 2.59 3.81 -8.78
N ALA A 34 2.07 4.81 -9.50
CA ALA A 34 0.70 4.82 -9.95
C ALA A 34 0.41 3.77 -11.04
N ASP A 35 1.35 3.54 -11.97
CA ASP A 35 1.20 2.52 -13.00
C ASP A 35 1.19 1.12 -12.38
N THR A 36 2.07 0.86 -11.40
CA THR A 36 2.10 -0.38 -10.62
C THR A 36 0.74 -0.70 -9.99
N MET A 37 0.12 0.28 -9.33
CA MET A 37 -1.23 0.09 -8.76
C MET A 37 -2.29 -0.09 -9.85
N TYR A 38 -2.20 0.65 -10.96
CA TYR A 38 -3.12 0.50 -12.09
C TYR A 38 -3.06 -0.90 -12.70
N GLN A 39 -1.86 -1.44 -12.97
CA GLN A 39 -1.69 -2.81 -13.46
C GLN A 39 -2.23 -3.85 -12.47
N ALA A 40 -2.00 -3.65 -11.16
CA ALA A 40 -2.55 -4.50 -10.12
C ALA A 40 -4.08 -4.52 -10.11
N MET A 41 -4.71 -3.34 -10.23
CA MET A 41 -6.17 -3.23 -10.31
C MET A 41 -6.74 -3.90 -11.57
N LEU A 42 -6.08 -3.76 -12.72
CA LEU A 42 -6.48 -4.44 -13.97
C LEU A 42 -6.44 -5.97 -13.83
N GLN A 43 -5.42 -6.52 -13.15
CA GLN A 43 -5.34 -7.96 -12.91
C GLN A 43 -6.40 -8.43 -11.91
N ALA A 44 -6.54 -7.73 -10.78
CA ALA A 44 -7.53 -8.07 -9.76
C ALA A 44 -8.96 -8.03 -10.31
N ALA A 45 -9.29 -7.06 -11.16
CA ALA A 45 -10.59 -6.97 -11.84
C ALA A 45 -10.89 -8.20 -12.72
N LYS A 46 -9.89 -8.71 -13.47
CA LYS A 46 -10.04 -9.94 -14.28
C LYS A 46 -10.31 -11.18 -13.42
N LEU A 47 -9.78 -11.18 -12.20
CA LEU A 47 -9.90 -12.28 -11.25
C LEU A 47 -11.11 -12.15 -10.31
N ASN A 48 -11.91 -11.09 -10.45
CA ASN A 48 -12.99 -10.74 -9.53
C ASN A 48 -12.52 -10.73 -8.06
N ALA A 49 -11.30 -10.23 -7.83
CA ALA A 49 -10.67 -10.16 -6.52
C ALA A 49 -10.57 -8.69 -6.06
N PRO A 50 -10.76 -8.40 -4.76
CA PRO A 50 -10.57 -7.06 -4.22
C PRO A 50 -9.09 -6.68 -4.11
N ILE A 51 -8.82 -5.40 -4.31
CA ILE A 51 -7.59 -4.73 -3.88
C ILE A 51 -7.89 -4.05 -2.54
N VAL A 52 -7.04 -4.31 -1.55
CA VAL A 52 -7.07 -3.62 -0.24
C VAL A 52 -5.78 -2.84 -0.12
N ALA A 53 -5.87 -1.54 0.11
CA ALA A 53 -4.70 -0.66 0.05
C ALA A 53 -4.46 0.04 1.38
N HIS A 54 -3.23 -0.06 1.86
CA HIS A 54 -2.69 0.85 2.85
C HIS A 54 -2.32 2.14 2.12
N ILE A 55 -3.16 3.18 2.28
CA ILE A 55 -2.99 4.44 1.56
C ILE A 55 -2.05 5.34 2.35
N GLU A 56 -0.79 5.36 1.91
CA GLU A 56 0.25 6.19 2.49
C GLU A 56 1.22 6.61 1.38
N ASP A 57 1.41 7.92 1.23
CA ASP A 57 2.43 8.49 0.37
C ASP A 57 3.71 8.65 1.20
N ALA A 58 4.75 7.90 0.86
CA ALA A 58 6.01 7.89 1.59
C ALA A 58 6.70 9.27 1.58
N SER A 59 6.44 10.11 0.57
CA SER A 59 6.99 11.45 0.48
C SER A 59 6.38 12.42 1.50
N LEU A 60 5.19 12.10 2.04
CA LEU A 60 4.47 12.91 3.03
C LEU A 60 4.73 12.48 4.48
N MET A 61 5.31 11.29 4.69
CA MET A 61 5.53 10.76 6.04
C MET A 61 6.51 11.59 6.86
N HIS A 62 7.59 12.09 6.22
CA HIS A 62 8.65 12.90 6.86
C HIS A 62 9.16 12.37 8.23
N GLY A 63 9.14 11.05 8.44
CA GLY A 63 9.53 10.42 9.71
C GLY A 63 8.57 10.70 10.88
N GLY A 64 7.36 11.14 10.60
CA GLY A 64 6.30 11.35 11.58
C GLY A 64 5.92 10.05 12.30
N VAL A 65 5.52 10.19 13.56
CA VAL A 65 5.12 9.04 14.41
C VAL A 65 3.72 9.17 14.98
N ILE A 66 3.11 10.34 14.81
CA ILE A 66 1.74 10.67 15.21
C ILE A 66 1.13 11.66 14.22
N ASN A 67 -0.18 11.89 14.27
CA ASN A 67 -0.83 12.91 13.44
C ASN A 67 -0.22 14.31 13.65
N ALA A 68 0.13 15.00 12.56
CA ALA A 68 0.59 16.38 12.59
C ALA A 68 -0.49 17.30 13.18
N GLY A 69 -0.19 17.95 14.31
CA GLY A 69 -1.17 18.78 14.98
C GLY A 69 -0.73 19.32 16.35
N PRO A 70 -1.67 19.89 17.12
CA PRO A 70 -1.38 20.47 18.44
C PRO A 70 -0.72 19.48 19.41
N VAL A 71 -1.12 18.20 19.35
CA VAL A 71 -0.54 17.14 20.20
C VAL A 71 0.93 16.87 19.84
N ALA A 72 1.27 16.79 18.55
CA ALA A 72 2.65 16.63 18.10
C ALA A 72 3.56 17.78 18.55
N LYS A 73 3.07 19.02 18.44
CA LYS A 73 3.77 20.21 18.94
C LYS A 73 3.94 20.18 20.46
N LYS A 74 2.88 19.82 21.20
CA LYS A 74 2.91 19.73 22.67
C LYS A 74 3.90 18.68 23.17
N LEU A 75 3.99 17.54 22.49
CA LEU A 75 4.86 16.42 22.86
C LEU A 75 6.27 16.50 22.25
N ASN A 76 6.54 17.51 21.40
CA ASN A 76 7.77 17.64 20.64
C ASN A 76 8.11 16.37 19.82
N LEU A 77 7.11 15.84 19.12
CA LEU A 77 7.23 14.66 18.26
C LEU A 77 7.04 15.03 16.78
N PRO A 78 7.68 14.32 15.84
CA PRO A 78 7.45 14.52 14.41
C PRO A 78 6.05 14.06 14.02
N GLY A 79 5.36 14.87 13.20
CA GLY A 79 3.98 14.60 12.75
C GLY A 79 3.92 14.06 11.32
N ILE A 80 3.02 13.12 11.06
CA ILE A 80 2.61 12.63 9.73
C ILE A 80 1.50 13.56 9.21
N ILE A 81 1.60 14.01 7.96
CA ILE A 81 0.67 14.95 7.32
C ILE A 81 -0.39 14.21 6.51
#